data_AF-A0A0G0NQ12-F1
#
_entry.id   AF-A0A0G0NQ12-F1
#
_cell.length_a   1.000
_cell.length_b   1.000
_cell.length_c   1.000
_cell.angle_alpha   90.00
_cell.angle_beta   90.00
_cell.angle_gamma   90.00
#
_symmetry.space_group_name_H-M   'P 1'
#
loop_
_entity.id
_entity.type
_entity.pdbx_description
1 polymer ?
#
loop_
_entity_poly.entity_id
_entity_poly.type
_entity_poly.pdbx_seq_one_letter_code
_entity_poly.pdbx_strand_id
1 'polypeptide(L)'
;MDQQGVFQKSREEILEIGEKYKIPQSQLEKFLEPDRMVEIKIPLKIDSQLVTFTGFRSQHSNILGPYKGGLRFHPRVNKDEVMALSLWMSLKTAVVGVPFGGGKGGISVDPKALNEKQLEELSRSYVRGVYEILGPQKDVPAPDVNTNPKIIDWMVDEYIKIVGKNGIKKPLNELYATFTGKAKKGLAGRTEATGFGGVTILKEISKKLNLKDLGWSLFLIQRAELSKETVSKTLFP
;
A
#
# COMPACT_ATOMS: atom_id res chain seq x y z
N MET A 1 -1.92 20.15 -23.59
CA MET A 1 -2.82 19.01 -23.87
C MET A 1 -2.81 18.15 -22.62
N ASP A 2 -3.97 18.09 -21.95
CA ASP A 2 -4.16 17.74 -20.54
C ASP A 2 -3.31 16.57 -20.02
N GLN A 3 -2.43 16.85 -19.05
CA GLN A 3 -1.96 15.81 -18.14
C GLN A 3 -3.00 15.70 -17.01
N GLN A 4 -4.14 15.08 -17.31
CA GLN A 4 -5.07 14.69 -16.26
C GLN A 4 -4.35 13.80 -15.25
N GLY A 5 -4.53 14.11 -13.96
CA GLY A 5 -4.00 13.31 -12.86
C GLY A 5 -4.54 11.87 -12.89
N VAL A 6 -3.78 10.93 -12.35
CA VAL A 6 -4.14 9.51 -12.24
C VAL A 6 -5.44 9.35 -11.45
N PHE A 7 -5.68 10.21 -10.45
CA PHE A 7 -6.93 10.17 -9.70
C PHE A 7 -8.11 10.61 -10.55
N GLN A 8 -8.00 11.70 -11.29
CA GLN A 8 -9.07 12.18 -12.16
C GLN A 8 -9.43 11.13 -13.23
N LYS A 9 -8.42 10.52 -13.86
CA LYS A 9 -8.64 9.43 -14.80
C LYS A 9 -9.35 8.24 -14.16
N SER A 10 -8.95 7.86 -12.94
CA SER A 10 -9.60 6.76 -12.20
C SER A 10 -11.08 7.08 -11.88
N ARG A 11 -11.41 8.34 -11.62
CA ARG A 11 -12.79 8.77 -11.35
C ARG A 11 -13.66 8.65 -12.60
N GLU A 12 -13.14 9.11 -13.74
CA GLU A 12 -13.83 9.04 -15.03
C GLU A 12 -14.12 7.60 -15.44
N GLU A 13 -13.12 6.71 -15.33
CA GLU A 13 -13.30 5.29 -15.61
C GLU A 13 -14.39 4.65 -14.73
N ILE A 14 -14.44 4.99 -13.44
CA ILE A 14 -15.46 4.47 -12.51
C ILE A 14 -16.85 5.01 -12.83
N LEU A 15 -16.96 6.30 -13.20
CA LEU A 15 -18.23 6.91 -13.59
C LEU A 15 -18.79 6.25 -14.86
N GLU A 16 -17.94 6.06 -15.88
CA GLU A 16 -18.32 5.40 -17.14
C GLU A 16 -18.79 3.95 -16.89
N ILE A 17 -18.06 3.20 -16.06
CA ILE A 17 -18.46 1.85 -15.65
C ILE A 17 -19.79 1.90 -14.88
N GLY A 18 -19.93 2.83 -13.94
CA GLY A 18 -21.13 2.98 -13.14
C GLY A 18 -22.37 3.27 -13.97
N GLU A 19 -22.25 4.13 -14.99
CA GLU A 19 -23.31 4.42 -15.96
C GLU A 19 -23.72 3.14 -16.73
N LYS A 20 -22.73 2.39 -17.24
CA LYS A 20 -22.96 1.11 -17.94
C LYS A 20 -23.75 0.10 -17.09
N TYR A 21 -23.51 0.08 -15.78
CA TYR A 21 -24.20 -0.81 -14.83
C TYR A 21 -25.39 -0.15 -14.13
N LYS A 22 -25.81 1.05 -14.55
CA LYS A 22 -26.96 1.80 -14.02
C LYS A 22 -26.86 2.05 -12.50
N ILE A 23 -25.65 2.27 -11.99
CA ILE A 23 -25.42 2.66 -10.61
C ILE A 23 -25.76 4.15 -10.48
N PRO A 24 -26.60 4.57 -9.50
CA PRO A 24 -26.94 5.97 -9.33
C PRO A 24 -25.69 6.85 -9.13
N GLN A 25 -25.58 7.92 -9.90
CA GLN A 25 -24.43 8.84 -9.85
C GLN A 25 -24.15 9.35 -8.43
N SER A 26 -25.20 9.66 -7.66
CA SER A 26 -25.08 10.11 -6.27
C SER A 26 -24.42 9.07 -5.33
N GLN A 27 -24.48 7.78 -5.67
CA GLN A 27 -23.76 6.72 -4.92
C GLN A 27 -22.30 6.67 -5.34
N LEU A 28 -22.01 6.81 -6.64
CA LEU A 28 -20.65 6.82 -7.17
C LEU A 28 -19.89 8.04 -6.64
N GLU A 29 -20.46 9.23 -6.70
CA GLU A 29 -19.82 10.47 -6.25
C GLU A 29 -19.36 10.40 -4.79
N LYS A 30 -20.15 9.75 -3.92
CA LYS A 30 -19.76 9.51 -2.51
C LYS A 30 -18.59 8.54 -2.37
N PHE A 31 -18.47 7.58 -3.28
CA PHE A 31 -17.40 6.59 -3.26
C PHE A 31 -16.10 7.11 -3.90
N LEU A 32 -16.17 8.08 -4.82
CA LEU A 32 -14.99 8.54 -5.58
C LEU A 32 -13.99 9.31 -4.73
N GLU A 33 -14.45 10.04 -3.72
CA GLU A 33 -13.58 10.84 -2.85
C GLU A 33 -13.12 10.05 -1.63
N PRO A 34 -11.85 10.19 -1.21
CA PRO A 34 -11.39 9.54 0.00
C PRO A 34 -11.98 10.18 1.26
N ASP A 35 -12.35 9.36 2.25
CA ASP A 35 -12.80 9.80 3.58
C ASP A 35 -11.83 10.82 4.22
N ARG A 36 -10.53 10.64 4.01
CA ARG A 36 -9.50 11.52 4.55
C ARG A 36 -8.22 11.50 3.71
N MET A 37 -7.65 12.68 3.51
CA MET A 37 -6.30 12.84 2.94
C MET A 37 -5.43 13.66 3.88
N VAL A 38 -4.33 13.08 4.36
CA VAL A 38 -3.37 13.72 5.26
C VAL A 38 -2.07 14.00 4.50
N GLU A 39 -1.63 15.25 4.54
CA GLU A 39 -0.31 15.68 4.08
C GLU A 39 0.50 16.19 5.29
N ILE A 40 1.73 15.72 5.41
CA ILE A 40 2.66 16.11 6.48
C ILE A 40 4.00 16.57 5.90
N LYS A 41 4.67 17.47 6.61
CA LYS A 41 6.06 17.84 6.36
C LYS A 41 6.97 17.09 7.34
N ILE A 42 8.04 16.53 6.81
CA ILE A 42 8.96 15.67 7.56
C ILE A 42 10.36 16.29 7.46
N PRO A 43 10.74 17.15 8.41
CA PRO A 43 12.08 17.73 8.44
C PRO A 43 13.09 16.64 8.85
N LEU A 44 14.18 16.53 8.09
CA LEU A 44 15.27 15.60 8.33
C LEU A 44 16.61 16.33 8.19
N LYS A 45 17.51 16.14 9.15
CA LYS A 45 18.86 16.67 9.06
C LYS A 45 19.72 15.77 8.17
N ILE A 46 20.23 16.33 7.08
CA ILE A 46 21.16 15.68 6.16
C ILE A 46 22.46 16.49 6.24
N ASP A 47 23.50 15.86 6.78
CA ASP A 47 24.76 16.51 7.15
C ASP A 47 24.55 17.74 8.04
N SER A 48 24.78 18.95 7.51
CA SER A 48 24.58 20.22 8.21
C SER A 48 23.32 20.97 7.77
N GLN A 49 22.52 20.40 6.86
CA GLN A 49 21.33 21.04 6.29
C GLN A 49 20.04 20.38 6.79
N LEU A 50 18.99 21.18 6.97
CA LEU A 50 17.64 20.69 7.24
C LEU A 50 16.87 20.58 5.93
N VAL A 51 16.53 19.36 5.53
CA VAL A 51 15.77 19.08 4.32
C VAL A 51 14.37 18.63 4.73
N THR A 52 13.33 19.22 4.12
CA THR A 52 11.94 18.89 4.44
C THR A 52 11.34 18.03 3.34
N PHE A 53 10.94 16.81 3.69
CA PHE A 53 10.21 15.90 2.81
C PHE A 53 8.70 16.08 2.97
N THR A 54 7.93 15.69 1.96
CA THR A 54 6.46 15.66 2.04
C THR A 54 5.97 14.22 2.12
N GLY A 55 5.19 13.92 3.14
CA GLY A 55 4.54 12.63 3.36
C GLY A 55 3.03 12.72 3.17
N PHE A 56 2.42 11.62 2.76
CA PHE A 56 1.00 11.52 2.44
C PHE A 56 0.40 10.25 3.06
N ARG A 57 -0.87 10.34 3.50
CA ARG A 57 -1.73 9.18 3.79
C ARG A 57 -3.16 9.47 3.34
N SER A 58 -3.63 8.73 2.35
CA SER A 58 -5.02 8.69 1.90
C SER A 58 -5.74 7.49 2.52
N GLN A 59 -6.88 7.76 3.14
CA GLN A 59 -7.83 6.79 3.69
C GLN A 59 -9.09 6.92 2.85
N HIS A 60 -9.32 5.96 1.94
CA HIS A 60 -10.32 6.10 0.90
C HIS A 60 -11.73 5.77 1.39
N SER A 61 -11.94 4.52 1.81
CA SER A 61 -13.23 4.07 2.32
C SER A 61 -12.98 2.99 3.36
N ASN A 62 -13.68 3.06 4.51
CA ASN A 62 -13.67 2.04 5.55
C ASN A 62 -14.98 1.22 5.64
N ILE A 63 -15.83 1.27 4.61
CA ILE A 63 -17.16 0.63 4.62
C ILE A 63 -17.07 -0.87 4.94
N LEU A 64 -16.05 -1.56 4.42
CA LEU A 64 -15.83 -3.00 4.64
C LEU A 64 -14.93 -3.33 5.84
N GLY A 65 -14.36 -2.33 6.50
CA GLY A 65 -13.41 -2.51 7.60
C GLY A 65 -12.26 -1.49 7.59
N PRO A 66 -11.21 -1.71 8.41
CA PRO A 66 -10.09 -0.78 8.54
C PRO A 66 -9.43 -0.46 7.19
N TYR A 67 -8.87 0.74 7.05
CA TYR A 67 -8.13 1.10 5.84
C TYR A 67 -6.90 0.20 5.69
N LYS A 68 -6.65 -0.32 4.49
CA LYS A 68 -5.47 -1.14 4.19
C LYS A 68 -4.75 -0.66 2.95
N GLY A 69 -3.44 -0.46 3.07
CA GLY A 69 -2.59 -0.42 1.89
C GLY A 69 -1.18 0.12 2.10
N GLY A 70 -0.40 0.06 1.02
CA GLY A 70 1.05 0.22 1.03
C GLY A 70 1.53 1.64 1.35
N LEU A 71 2.82 1.74 1.68
CA LEU A 71 3.55 2.98 1.89
C LEU A 71 4.74 3.04 0.92
N ARG A 72 4.73 4.01 0.00
CA ARG A 72 5.71 4.12 -1.11
C ARG A 72 6.75 5.19 -0.85
N PHE A 73 8.02 4.89 -1.05
CA PHE A 73 9.10 5.88 -1.02
C PHE A 73 9.61 6.11 -2.45
N HIS A 74 9.26 7.24 -3.06
CA HIS A 74 9.67 7.53 -4.43
C HIS A 74 9.66 9.05 -4.69
N PRO A 75 10.61 9.61 -5.46
CA PRO A 75 10.71 11.06 -5.68
C PRO A 75 9.52 11.67 -6.43
N ARG A 76 8.68 10.85 -7.06
CA ARG A 76 7.46 11.29 -7.77
C ARG A 76 6.16 11.09 -7.00
N VAL A 77 6.22 10.62 -5.76
CA VAL A 77 5.01 10.48 -4.93
C VAL A 77 4.35 11.85 -4.80
N ASN A 78 3.07 11.90 -5.10
CA ASN A 78 2.25 13.10 -4.98
C ASN A 78 0.84 12.74 -4.49
N LYS A 79 0.07 13.76 -4.11
CA LYS A 79 -1.29 13.61 -3.56
C LYS A 79 -2.23 12.85 -4.51
N ASP A 80 -2.21 13.21 -5.80
CA ASP A 80 -3.08 12.62 -6.82
C ASP A 80 -2.83 11.10 -6.98
N GLU A 81 -1.57 10.68 -7.10
CA GLU A 81 -1.21 9.26 -7.17
C GLU A 81 -1.67 8.49 -5.92
N VAL A 82 -1.46 9.06 -4.72
CA VAL A 82 -1.80 8.40 -3.46
C VAL A 82 -3.32 8.24 -3.30
N MET A 83 -4.11 9.24 -3.73
CA MET A 83 -5.58 9.16 -3.76
C MET A 83 -6.06 8.05 -4.70
N ALA A 84 -5.57 8.04 -5.94
CA ALA A 84 -5.92 7.01 -6.93
C ALA A 84 -5.61 5.59 -6.44
N LEU A 85 -4.41 5.38 -5.90
CA LEU A 85 -3.99 4.08 -5.39
C LEU A 85 -4.80 3.63 -4.15
N SER A 86 -5.28 4.56 -3.32
CA SER A 86 -6.15 4.23 -2.17
C SER A 86 -7.57 3.83 -2.59
N LEU A 87 -8.11 4.48 -3.63
CA LEU A 87 -9.35 4.10 -4.30
C LEU A 87 -9.26 2.68 -4.87
N TRP A 88 -8.19 2.39 -5.64
CA TRP A 88 -7.95 1.05 -6.16
C TRP A 88 -7.77 -0.02 -5.07
N MET A 89 -7.23 0.35 -3.90
CA MET A 89 -7.16 -0.57 -2.77
C MET A 89 -8.54 -0.91 -2.20
N SER A 90 -9.50 0.02 -2.21
CA SER A 90 -10.89 -0.26 -1.80
C SER A 90 -11.56 -1.23 -2.77
N LEU A 91 -11.37 -1.02 -4.07
CA LEU A 91 -11.89 -1.94 -5.10
C LEU A 91 -11.24 -3.32 -4.99
N LYS A 92 -9.92 -3.38 -4.84
CA LYS A 92 -9.18 -4.65 -4.72
C LYS A 92 -9.64 -5.47 -3.52
N THR A 93 -9.80 -4.85 -2.36
CA THR A 93 -10.22 -5.54 -1.13
C THR A 93 -11.65 -6.04 -1.23
N ALA A 94 -12.55 -5.24 -1.83
CA ALA A 94 -13.92 -5.65 -2.12
C ALA A 94 -14.00 -6.85 -3.08
N VAL A 95 -13.25 -6.82 -4.20
CA VAL A 95 -13.25 -7.91 -5.20
C VAL A 95 -12.74 -9.23 -4.61
N VAL A 96 -11.73 -9.18 -3.73
CA VAL A 96 -11.17 -10.39 -3.10
C VAL A 96 -12.01 -10.84 -1.88
N GLY A 97 -12.93 -10.00 -1.39
CA GLY A 97 -13.82 -10.34 -0.27
C GLY A 97 -13.15 -10.33 1.10
N VAL A 98 -12.10 -9.51 1.29
CA VAL A 98 -11.44 -9.35 2.61
C VAL A 98 -12.05 -8.16 3.38
N PRO A 99 -12.13 -8.21 4.72
CA PRO A 99 -12.79 -7.18 5.54
C PRO A 99 -11.89 -5.95 5.75
N PHE A 100 -11.49 -5.32 4.64
CA PHE A 100 -10.65 -4.13 4.64
C PHE A 100 -11.21 -3.10 3.66
N GLY A 101 -11.01 -1.84 4.03
CA GLY A 101 -11.12 -0.70 3.14
C GLY A 101 -9.84 -0.42 2.37
N GLY A 102 -9.81 0.71 1.65
CA GLY A 102 -8.64 1.15 0.90
C GLY A 102 -7.87 2.26 1.58
N GLY A 103 -6.56 2.08 1.72
CA GLY A 103 -5.64 3.12 2.15
C GLY A 103 -4.39 3.15 1.30
N LYS A 104 -3.67 4.27 1.28
CA LYS A 104 -2.35 4.37 0.66
C LYS A 104 -1.57 5.49 1.31
N GLY A 105 -0.26 5.33 1.44
CA GLY A 105 0.61 6.43 1.79
C GLY A 105 1.84 6.48 0.90
N GLY A 106 2.58 7.58 1.03
CA GLY A 106 3.92 7.66 0.48
C GLY A 106 4.69 8.85 0.99
N ILE A 107 6.00 8.87 0.71
CA ILE A 107 6.88 9.99 0.97
C ILE A 107 7.57 10.33 -0.35
N SER A 108 7.57 11.62 -0.71
CA SER A 108 8.30 12.14 -1.85
C SER A 108 9.80 12.19 -1.54
N VAL A 109 10.49 11.07 -1.73
CA VAL A 109 11.91 10.89 -1.40
C VAL A 109 12.57 9.90 -2.36
N ASP A 110 13.83 10.15 -2.74
CA ASP A 110 14.69 9.09 -3.28
C ASP A 110 15.41 8.37 -2.12
N PRO A 111 15.02 7.13 -1.78
CA PRO A 111 15.63 6.42 -0.66
C PRO A 111 17.10 6.06 -0.91
N LYS A 112 17.58 6.10 -2.16
CA LYS A 112 19.00 5.87 -2.48
C LYS A 112 19.88 7.06 -2.14
N ALA A 113 19.29 8.26 -2.02
CA ALA A 113 19.99 9.46 -1.61
C ALA A 113 20.17 9.57 -0.08
N LEU A 114 19.58 8.64 0.68
CA LEU A 114 19.67 8.61 2.15
C LEU A 114 20.52 7.44 2.61
N ASN A 115 21.34 7.69 3.63
CA ASN A 115 21.95 6.58 4.38
C ASN A 115 20.92 5.89 5.29
N GLU A 116 21.29 4.75 5.85
CA GLU A 116 20.38 3.92 6.65
C GLU A 116 19.78 4.67 7.86
N LYS A 117 20.60 5.44 8.59
CA LYS A 117 20.14 6.20 9.76
C LYS A 117 19.14 7.29 9.38
N GLN A 118 19.39 7.97 8.25
CA GLN A 118 18.49 8.98 7.69
C GLN A 118 17.17 8.35 7.25
N LEU A 119 17.23 7.19 6.58
CA LEU A 119 16.05 6.46 6.14
C LEU A 119 15.20 5.94 7.31
N GLU A 120 15.86 5.47 8.38
CA GLU A 120 15.19 5.09 9.63
C GLU A 120 14.51 6.31 10.27
N GLU A 121 15.21 7.43 10.44
CA GLU A 121 14.64 8.63 11.07
C GLU A 121 13.51 9.25 10.24
N LEU A 122 13.61 9.22 8.90
CA LEU A 122 12.52 9.60 8.01
C LEU A 122 11.28 8.72 8.24
N SER A 123 11.49 7.40 8.33
CA SER A 123 10.42 6.43 8.55
C SER A 123 9.74 6.62 9.90
N ARG A 124 10.51 6.86 10.95
CA ARG A 124 10.00 7.15 12.30
C ARG A 124 9.25 8.48 12.34
N SER A 125 9.79 9.51 11.70
CA SER A 125 9.16 10.83 11.65
C SER A 125 7.86 10.84 10.86
N TYR A 126 7.74 10.02 9.79
CA TYR A 126 6.46 9.79 9.13
C TYR A 126 5.41 9.27 10.12
N VAL A 127 5.75 8.24 10.90
CA VAL A 127 4.83 7.67 11.91
C VAL A 127 4.42 8.72 12.93
N ARG A 128 5.35 9.53 13.45
CA ARG A 128 5.03 10.65 14.37
C ARG A 128 3.99 11.61 13.78
N GLY A 129 4.04 11.87 12.47
CA GLY A 129 3.09 12.76 11.80
C GLY A 129 1.71 12.15 11.54
N VAL A 130 1.55 10.82 11.57
CA VAL A 130 0.27 10.15 11.25
C VAL A 130 -0.23 9.17 12.31
N TYR A 131 0.44 9.03 13.46
CA TYR A 131 0.14 7.95 14.41
C TYR A 131 -1.32 7.90 14.89
N GLU A 132 -2.00 9.05 14.99
CA GLU A 132 -3.38 9.15 15.49
C GLU A 132 -4.41 8.44 14.59
N ILE A 133 -4.12 8.42 13.29
CA ILE A 133 -4.97 7.82 12.27
C ILE A 133 -4.64 6.34 12.03
N LEU A 134 -3.49 5.87 12.56
CA LEU A 134 -3.06 4.47 12.47
C LEU A 134 -3.68 3.62 13.58
N GLY A 135 -3.77 2.32 13.31
CA GLY A 135 -4.15 1.31 14.30
C GLY A 135 -4.71 0.07 13.64
N PRO A 136 -4.70 -1.08 14.33
CA PRO A 136 -5.15 -2.36 13.76
C PRO A 136 -6.63 -2.35 13.37
N GLN A 137 -7.44 -1.53 14.03
CA GLN A 137 -8.87 -1.33 13.78
C GLN A 137 -9.17 0.00 13.07
N LYS A 138 -8.14 0.72 12.60
CA LYS A 138 -8.28 2.03 11.95
C LYS A 138 -7.67 2.01 10.56
N ASP A 139 -6.34 1.96 10.50
CA ASP A 139 -5.57 2.01 9.26
C ASP A 139 -4.27 1.24 9.44
N VAL A 140 -4.04 0.30 8.53
CA VAL A 140 -2.97 -0.70 8.61
C VAL A 140 -2.05 -0.57 7.39
N PRO A 141 -0.91 0.13 7.49
CA PRO A 141 0.05 0.24 6.39
C PRO A 141 0.74 -1.09 6.06
N ALA A 142 1.40 -1.13 4.90
CA ALA A 142 2.20 -2.26 4.41
C ALA A 142 3.38 -1.76 3.55
N PRO A 143 4.35 -2.63 3.20
CA PRO A 143 5.35 -2.31 2.18
C PRO A 143 4.73 -2.02 0.81
N ASP A 144 5.42 -1.20 0.04
CA ASP A 144 5.21 -0.87 -1.37
C ASP A 144 6.57 -0.58 -2.04
N VAL A 145 6.58 0.10 -3.18
CA VAL A 145 7.82 0.47 -3.90
C VAL A 145 8.80 1.19 -2.96
N ASN A 146 10.02 0.63 -2.90
CA ASN A 146 11.15 1.05 -2.08
C ASN A 146 10.88 1.12 -0.56
N THR A 147 9.87 0.43 -0.06
CA THR A 147 9.76 0.08 1.36
C THR A 147 9.83 -1.44 1.53
N ASN A 148 10.33 -1.89 2.66
CA ASN A 148 10.63 -3.31 2.89
C ASN A 148 10.34 -3.68 4.36
N PRO A 149 10.43 -4.96 4.73
CA PRO A 149 10.11 -5.39 6.09
C PRO A 149 10.91 -4.70 7.20
N LYS A 150 12.17 -4.32 6.93
CA LYS A 150 13.02 -3.58 7.88
C LYS A 150 12.50 -2.17 8.14
N ILE A 151 12.09 -1.46 7.09
CA ILE A 151 11.47 -0.13 7.21
C ILE A 151 10.17 -0.20 8.01
N ILE A 152 9.35 -1.23 7.76
CA ILE A 152 8.11 -1.42 8.52
C ILE A 152 8.39 -1.71 9.99
N ASP A 153 9.42 -2.50 10.33
CA ASP A 153 9.79 -2.75 11.71
C ASP A 153 10.17 -1.46 12.45
N TRP A 154 10.93 -0.54 11.81
CA TRP A 154 11.23 0.77 12.40
C TRP A 154 9.96 1.59 12.68
N MET A 155 9.00 1.55 11.76
CA MET A 155 7.72 2.25 11.90
C MET A 155 6.86 1.66 13.03
N VAL A 156 6.82 0.34 13.15
CA VAL A 156 6.12 -0.36 14.24
C VAL A 156 6.73 0.00 15.60
N ASP A 157 8.07 -0.02 15.70
CA ASP A 157 8.77 0.33 16.93
C ASP A 157 8.46 1.77 17.35
N GLU A 158 8.43 2.72 16.39
CA GLU A 158 8.07 4.11 16.69
C GLU A 158 6.60 4.26 17.10
N TYR A 159 5.68 3.57 16.43
CA TYR A 159 4.26 3.58 16.78
C TYR A 159 4.03 3.07 18.20
N ILE A 160 4.62 1.93 18.57
CA ILE A 160 4.53 1.36 19.92
C ILE A 160 5.07 2.35 20.95
N LYS A 161 6.21 2.99 20.68
CA LYS A 161 6.83 3.98 21.55
C LYS A 161 5.91 5.18 21.79
N ILE A 162 5.29 5.74 20.75
CA ILE A 162 4.39 6.90 20.86
C ILE A 162 3.13 6.52 21.65
N VAL A 163 2.50 5.40 21.28
CA VAL A 163 1.29 4.91 21.96
C VAL A 163 1.55 4.68 23.45
N GLY A 164 2.69 4.08 23.80
CA GLY A 164 3.11 3.88 25.19
C GLY A 164 3.35 5.19 25.95
N LYS A 165 4.02 6.17 25.32
CA LYS A 165 4.22 7.51 25.91
C LYS A 165 2.92 8.25 26.18
N ASN A 166 1.91 8.05 25.33
CA ASN A 166 0.58 8.66 25.49
C ASN A 166 -0.33 7.89 26.46
N GLY A 167 0.20 6.91 27.20
CA GLY A 167 -0.54 6.17 28.23
C GLY A 167 -1.57 5.18 27.69
N ILE A 168 -1.60 4.92 26.38
CA ILE A 168 -2.56 4.00 25.76
C ILE A 168 -2.12 2.56 26.05
N LYS A 169 -2.88 1.86 26.89
CA LYS A 169 -2.62 0.45 27.24
C LYS A 169 -3.33 -0.48 26.25
N LYS A 170 -2.56 -1.10 25.37
CA LYS A 170 -3.04 -2.17 24.47
C LYS A 170 -2.11 -3.38 24.53
N PRO A 171 -2.63 -4.60 24.32
CA PRO A 171 -1.80 -5.78 24.17
C PRO A 171 -0.74 -5.57 23.07
N LEU A 172 0.48 -6.02 23.33
CA LEU A 172 1.61 -5.78 22.42
C LEU A 172 1.37 -6.39 21.03
N ASN A 173 0.74 -7.56 20.96
CA ASN A 173 0.33 -8.20 19.70
C ASN A 173 -0.65 -7.34 18.89
N GLU A 174 -1.57 -6.63 19.55
CA GLU A 174 -2.48 -5.68 18.88
C GLU A 174 -1.69 -4.51 18.28
N LEU A 175 -0.72 -3.96 19.01
CA LEU A 175 0.12 -2.89 18.47
C LEU A 175 0.96 -3.33 17.27
N TYR A 176 1.52 -4.55 17.32
CA TYR A 176 2.21 -5.16 16.18
C TYR A 176 1.29 -5.34 14.95
N ALA A 177 -0.02 -5.50 15.14
CA ALA A 177 -0.98 -5.67 14.04
C ALA A 177 -1.27 -4.35 13.29
N THR A 178 -0.80 -3.20 13.79
CA THR A 178 -0.95 -1.89 13.10
C THR A 178 -0.27 -1.84 11.74
N PHE A 179 0.74 -2.69 11.49
CA PHE A 179 1.40 -2.79 10.19
C PHE A 179 1.49 -4.24 9.73
N THR A 180 1.41 -4.50 8.42
CA THR A 180 1.71 -5.82 7.84
C THR A 180 3.00 -5.79 7.04
N GLY A 181 3.54 -6.95 6.68
CA GLY A 181 4.83 -7.05 5.96
C GLY A 181 6.06 -6.75 6.82
N LYS A 182 5.93 -6.91 8.14
CA LYS A 182 7.01 -6.83 9.13
C LYS A 182 8.02 -7.98 8.95
N ALA A 183 9.28 -7.75 9.32
CA ALA A 183 10.23 -8.86 9.44
C ALA A 183 10.02 -9.57 10.79
N LYS A 184 9.92 -8.81 11.88
CA LYS A 184 9.59 -9.33 13.21
C LYS A 184 8.09 -9.59 13.34
N LYS A 185 7.71 -10.79 13.78
CA LYS A 185 6.29 -11.20 13.92
C LYS A 185 5.49 -10.99 12.61
N GLY A 186 6.16 -11.22 11.48
CA GLY A 186 5.55 -11.28 10.16
C GLY A 186 4.86 -12.61 9.91
N LEU A 187 4.20 -12.73 8.75
CA LEU A 187 3.60 -13.98 8.28
C LEU A 187 4.51 -14.62 7.22
N ALA A 188 4.70 -15.94 7.32
CA ALA A 188 5.39 -16.72 6.28
C ALA A 188 4.64 -16.64 4.94
N GLY A 189 5.38 -16.73 3.83
CA GLY A 189 4.81 -16.64 2.46
C GLY A 189 4.38 -15.24 2.02
N ARG A 190 4.56 -14.21 2.86
CA ARG A 190 4.16 -12.83 2.54
C ARG A 190 4.90 -12.25 1.34
N THR A 191 6.17 -12.61 1.17
CA THR A 191 7.05 -12.13 0.09
C THR A 191 6.53 -12.59 -1.27
N GLU A 192 6.19 -13.87 -1.37
CA GLU A 192 5.78 -14.50 -2.63
C GLU A 192 4.29 -14.30 -2.94
N ALA A 193 3.47 -13.92 -1.95
CA ALA A 193 2.01 -13.89 -2.05
C ALA A 193 1.45 -13.14 -3.27
N THR A 194 2.00 -11.97 -3.61
CA THR A 194 1.52 -11.18 -4.75
C THR A 194 1.75 -11.91 -6.07
N GLY A 195 2.95 -12.48 -6.24
CA GLY A 195 3.28 -13.18 -7.46
C GLY A 195 2.59 -14.54 -7.55
N PHE A 196 2.43 -15.24 -6.43
CA PHE A 196 1.63 -16.46 -6.35
C PHE A 196 0.20 -16.20 -6.85
N GLY A 197 -0.45 -15.13 -6.39
CA GLY A 197 -1.78 -14.74 -6.87
C GLY A 197 -1.83 -14.49 -8.38
N GLY A 198 -0.82 -13.81 -8.94
CA GLY A 198 -0.73 -13.59 -10.40
C GLY A 198 -0.59 -14.89 -11.19
N VAL A 199 0.24 -15.81 -10.71
CA VAL A 199 0.40 -17.16 -11.27
C VAL A 199 -0.90 -17.95 -11.22
N THR A 200 -1.61 -17.91 -10.08
CA THR A 200 -2.89 -18.60 -9.92
C THR A 200 -3.94 -18.08 -10.91
N ILE A 201 -4.07 -16.77 -11.05
CA ILE A 201 -5.01 -16.17 -12.03
C ILE A 201 -4.62 -16.56 -13.45
N LEU A 202 -3.33 -16.50 -13.80
CA LEU A 202 -2.85 -16.89 -15.14
C LEU A 202 -3.23 -18.35 -15.46
N LYS A 203 -3.05 -19.28 -14.51
CA LYS A 203 -3.44 -20.69 -14.69
C LYS A 203 -4.93 -20.84 -15.00
N GLU A 204 -5.79 -20.16 -14.25
CA GLU A 204 -7.24 -20.24 -14.45
C GLU A 204 -7.67 -19.62 -15.79
N ILE A 205 -7.04 -18.52 -16.21
CA ILE A 205 -7.26 -17.92 -17.53
C ILE A 205 -6.81 -18.87 -18.65
N SER A 206 -5.65 -19.50 -18.52
CA SER A 206 -5.12 -20.44 -19.52
C SER A 206 -6.06 -21.62 -19.75
N LYS A 207 -6.63 -22.18 -18.67
CA LYS A 207 -7.67 -23.22 -18.76
C LYS A 207 -8.91 -22.70 -19.49
N LYS A 208 -9.41 -21.51 -19.10
CA LYS A 208 -10.63 -20.93 -19.68
C LYS A 208 -10.49 -20.60 -21.18
N LEU A 209 -9.30 -20.19 -21.60
CA LEU A 209 -9.00 -19.84 -22.99
C LEU A 209 -8.49 -21.02 -23.82
N ASN A 210 -8.42 -22.24 -23.25
CA ASN A 210 -7.84 -23.42 -23.89
C ASN A 210 -6.46 -23.17 -24.49
N LEU A 211 -5.63 -22.37 -23.81
CA LEU A 211 -4.25 -22.16 -24.24
C LEU A 211 -3.51 -23.48 -24.07
N LYS A 212 -3.00 -24.03 -25.17
CA LYS A 212 -2.09 -25.19 -25.13
C LYS A 212 -0.90 -24.83 -24.25
N ASP A 213 -0.33 -25.83 -23.61
CA ASP A 213 0.83 -25.68 -22.74
C ASP A 213 1.90 -24.82 -23.45
N LEU A 214 2.06 -23.57 -23.00
CA LEU A 214 2.66 -22.50 -23.81
C LEU A 214 4.19 -22.60 -23.91
N GLY A 215 4.78 -23.79 -23.66
CA GLY A 215 6.24 -23.99 -23.64
C GLY A 215 6.93 -22.89 -22.83
N TRP A 216 6.33 -22.56 -21.68
CA TRP A 216 6.29 -21.22 -21.08
C TRP A 216 7.65 -20.53 -20.96
N SER A 217 8.04 -19.80 -22.02
CA SER A 217 9.05 -18.75 -21.96
C SER A 217 8.37 -17.50 -21.39
N LEU A 218 8.03 -17.54 -20.11
CA LEU A 218 7.33 -16.45 -19.43
C LEU A 218 8.30 -15.27 -19.22
N PHE A 219 8.23 -14.27 -20.10
CA PHE A 219 8.92 -13.01 -19.93
C PHE A 219 8.16 -12.13 -18.93
N LEU A 220 8.59 -12.18 -17.67
CA LEU A 220 8.10 -11.26 -16.64
C LEU A 220 8.74 -9.88 -16.86
N ILE A 221 7.96 -8.91 -17.35
CA ILE A 221 8.39 -7.51 -17.58
C ILE A 221 8.54 -6.73 -16.25
N GLN A 222 8.24 -7.36 -15.11
CA GLN A 222 8.38 -6.75 -13.78
C GLN A 222 8.89 -7.80 -12.78
N ARG A 223 9.89 -7.43 -11.96
CA ARG A 223 10.32 -8.20 -10.78
C ARG A 223 9.18 -8.21 -9.75
N ALA A 224 8.14 -9.02 -9.96
CA ALA A 224 7.41 -9.58 -8.83
C ALA A 224 8.38 -10.53 -8.11
N GLU A 225 8.50 -10.43 -6.79
CA GLU A 225 9.36 -11.29 -5.96
C GLU A 225 8.80 -12.73 -5.89
N LEU A 226 8.79 -13.40 -7.04
CA LEU A 226 8.57 -14.82 -7.15
C LEU A 226 9.94 -15.48 -7.19
N SER A 227 10.24 -16.30 -6.19
CA SER A 227 11.41 -17.17 -6.30
C SER A 227 11.19 -18.12 -7.50
N LYS A 228 12.26 -18.38 -8.27
CA LYS A 228 12.22 -19.37 -9.37
C LYS A 228 11.64 -20.71 -8.91
N GLU A 229 11.87 -21.06 -7.65
CA GLU A 229 11.36 -22.28 -7.02
C GLU A 229 9.83 -22.24 -6.79
N THR A 230 9.27 -21.09 -6.39
CA THR A 230 7.81 -20.92 -6.24
C THR A 230 7.11 -20.92 -7.58
N VAL A 231 7.69 -20.26 -8.59
CA VAL A 231 7.24 -20.38 -9.99
C VAL A 231 7.26 -21.85 -10.39
N SER A 232 8.38 -22.55 -10.12
CA SER A 232 8.55 -23.95 -10.51
C SER A 232 7.50 -24.87 -9.86
N LYS A 233 7.42 -24.89 -8.52
CA LYS A 233 6.50 -25.77 -7.78
C LYS A 233 5.03 -25.40 -7.94
N THR A 234 4.72 -24.12 -8.12
CA THR A 234 3.33 -23.68 -8.29
C THR A 234 2.87 -23.90 -9.71
N LEU A 235 3.68 -23.57 -10.73
CA LEU A 235 3.29 -23.74 -12.14
C LEU A 235 3.41 -25.19 -12.63
N PHE A 236 4.35 -25.96 -12.09
CA PHE A 236 4.66 -27.33 -12.53
C PHE A 236 4.61 -28.32 -11.34
N PRO A 237 3.42 -28.70 -10.84
CA PRO A 237 3.27 -29.81 -9.90
C PRO A 237 3.51 -31.17 -10.54
#